data_AF-A0A5K1B7T7-F1
#
_entry.id   AF-A0A5K1B7T7-F1
#
_cell.length_a   1.000
_cell.length_b   1.000
_cell.length_c   1.000
_cell.angle_alpha   90.00
_cell.angle_beta   90.00
_cell.angle_gamma   90.00
#
_symmetry.space_group_name_H-M   'P 1'
#
loop_
_entity.id
_entity.type
_entity.pdbx_description
1 polymer ?
#
loop_
_entity_poly.entity_id
_entity_poly.type
_entity_poly.pdbx_seq_one_letter_code
_entity_poly.pdbx_strand_id
1 'polypeptide(L)' 'MGELAARVRGLGLVPSNNEPTLMQAVARQPISVAIAVDATMFQFYSQ' A
#
# COMPACT_ATOMS: atom_id res chain seq x y z
N MET A 1 -27.01 17.30 -6.65
CA MET A 1 -25.88 16.39 -6.88
C MET A 1 -24.82 16.73 -5.85
N GLY A 2 -24.34 15.76 -5.07
CA GLY A 2 -23.40 16.02 -3.96
C GLY A 2 -22.02 16.41 -4.48
N GLU A 3 -21.42 17.42 -3.86
CA GLU A 3 -20.04 17.83 -4.11
C GLU A 3 -19.06 16.74 -3.67
N LEU A 4 -17.95 16.59 -4.40
CA LEU A 4 -16.91 15.62 -4.06
C LEU A 4 -16.22 16.02 -2.75
N ALA A 5 -16.21 15.14 -1.75
CA ALA A 5 -15.54 15.39 -0.48
C ALA A 5 -14.00 15.51 -0.62
N ALA A 6 -13.40 14.82 -1.61
CA ALA A 6 -11.98 14.92 -1.92
C ALA A 6 -11.66 14.42 -3.34
N ARG A 7 -10.55 14.90 -3.91
CA ARG A 7 -9.98 14.41 -5.17
C ARG A 7 -8.46 14.39 -5.08
N VAL A 8 -7.84 13.28 -5.49
CA VAL A 8 -6.38 13.18 -5.61
C VAL A 8 -5.91 13.69 -6.97
N ARG A 9 -4.69 14.25 -7.02
CA ARG A 9 -4.09 14.79 -8.25
C ARG A 9 -3.57 13.70 -9.19
N GLY A 10 -3.29 12.51 -8.67
CA GLY A 10 -2.79 11.38 -9.46
C GLY A 10 -2.36 10.21 -8.57
N LEU A 11 -1.86 9.16 -9.22
CA LEU A 11 -1.31 7.95 -8.59
C LEU A 11 0.16 7.80 -9.01
N GLY A 12 0.99 7.32 -8.08
CA GLY A 12 2.38 6.94 -8.34
C GLY A 12 2.57 5.45 -8.18
N LEU A 13 3.41 4.85 -9.02
CA LEU A 13 3.77 3.43 -8.95
C LEU A 13 5.16 3.27 -8.34
N VAL A 14 5.29 2.32 -7.43
CA VAL A 14 6.59 1.87 -6.93
C VAL A 14 7.11 0.77 -7.88
N PRO A 15 8.40 0.79 -8.27
CA PRO A 15 9.00 -0.30 -9.04
C PRO A 15 8.77 -1.65 -8.36
N SER A 16 8.27 -2.62 -9.13
CA SER A 16 7.96 -3.95 -8.62
C SER A 16 9.20 -4.64 -8.04
N ASN A 17 9.02 -5.38 -6.95
CA ASN A 17 10.04 -6.21 -6.32
C ASN A 17 11.31 -5.44 -5.89
N ASN A 18 11.18 -4.16 -5.52
CA ASN A 18 12.29 -3.31 -5.11
C ASN A 18 12.05 -2.75 -3.69
N GLU A 19 12.46 -3.52 -2.67
CA GLU A 19 12.27 -3.16 -1.26
C GLU A 19 12.90 -1.81 -0.88
N PRO A 20 14.13 -1.45 -1.31
CA PRO A 20 14.69 -0.14 -1.02
C PRO A 20 13.83 1.03 -1.50
N THR A 21 13.25 0.90 -2.70
CA THR A 21 12.37 1.94 -3.25
C THR A 21 11.03 1.98 -2.52
N LEU A 22 10.50 0.81 -2.12
CA LEU A 22 9.30 0.73 -1.30
C LEU A 22 9.51 1.41 0.07
N MET A 23 10.62 1.16 0.75
CA MET A 23 10.96 1.81 2.02
C MET A 23 11.03 3.33 1.89
N GLN A 24 11.64 3.83 0.81
CA GLN A 24 11.69 5.27 0.54
C GLN A 24 10.31 5.87 0.26
N ALA A 25 9.42 5.13 -0.41
CA ALA A 25 8.05 5.57 -0.68
C ALA A 25 7.20 5.60 0.60
N VAL A 26 7.30 4.57 1.44
CA VAL A 26 6.61 4.47 2.74
C VAL A 26 7.03 5.58 3.69
N ALA A 27 8.31 5.98 3.66
CA ALA A 27 8.81 7.10 4.46
C ALA A 27 8.15 8.45 4.09
N ARG A 28 7.50 8.56 2.92
CA ARG A 28 6.83 9.78 2.45
C ARG A 28 5.32 9.75 2.65
N GLN A 29 4.69 8.59 2.48
CA GLN A 29 3.23 8.41 2.59
C GLN A 29 2.86 6.93 2.71
N PRO A 30 1.67 6.58 3.23
CA PRO A 30 1.14 5.22 3.15
C PRO A 30 1.05 4.72 1.69
N ILE A 31 1.39 3.45 1.49
CA ILE A 31 1.43 2.82 0.16
C ILE A 31 0.47 1.62 0.14
N SER A 32 -0.37 1.53 -0.89
CA SER A 32 -1.18 0.34 -1.15
C SER A 32 -0.32 -0.76 -1.76
N VAL A 33 -0.38 -1.97 -1.18
CA VAL A 33 0.38 -3.14 -1.63
C VAL A 33 -0.52 -4.37 -1.68
N ALA A 34 -0.14 -5.35 -2.52
CA ALA A 34 -0.74 -6.67 -2.52
C ALA A 34 0.20 -7.67 -1.82
N ILE A 35 -0.37 -8.52 -0.97
CA ILE A 35 0.34 -9.59 -0.26
C ILE A 35 -0.49 -10.87 -0.30
N ALA A 36 0.15 -12.03 -0.26
CA ALA A 36 -0.52 -13.31 -0.10
C ALA A 36 -0.85 -13.52 1.40
N VAL A 37 -2.15 -13.71 1.70
CA VAL A 37 -2.68 -13.82 3.08
C VAL A 37 -3.55 -15.06 3.27
N ASP A 38 -3.57 -15.94 2.29
CA ASP A 38 -4.35 -17.18 2.26
C ASP A 38 -3.76 -18.29 3.15
N ALA A 39 -2.52 -18.13 3.62
CA ALA A 39 -1.88 -19.07 4.52
C ALA A 39 -2.42 -18.96 5.97
N THR A 40 -2.71 -20.11 6.59
CA THR A 40 -3.17 -20.22 8.00
C THR A 40 -2.31 -19.45 8.99
N MET A 41 -1.00 -19.41 8.74
CA MET A 41 -0.03 -18.66 9.56
C MET A 41 -0.29 -17.15 9.57
N PHE A 42 -0.83 -16.60 8.48
CA PHE A 42 -1.15 -15.17 8.38
C PHE A 42 -2.49 -14.87 9.05
N GLN A 43 -3.47 -15.77 8.90
CA GLN A 43 -4.79 -15.62 9.54
C GLN A 43 -4.71 -15.51 11.06
N PHE A 44 -3.85 -16.32 11.69
CA PHE A 44 -3.68 -16.37 13.15
C PHE A 44 -2.38 -15.72 13.63
N TYR A 45 -1.80 -14.82 12.82
CA TYR A 45 -0.59 -14.09 13.22
C TYR A 45 -0.83 -13.31 14.52
N SER A 46 0.00 -13.58 15.53
CA SER A 46 0.04 -12.86 16.81
C SER A 46 1.47 -12.39 17.11
N GLN A 47 1.59 -11.29 17.85
CA GLN A 47 2.86 -10.75 18.34
C GLN A 47 3.45 -11.61 19.46
#